data_AF-A0A354GFE0-F1
#
_entry.id   AF-A0A354GFE0-F1
#
_cell.length_a   1.000
_cell.length_b   1.000
_cell.length_c   1.000
_cell.angle_alpha   90.00
_cell.angle_beta   90.00
_cell.angle_gamma   90.00
#
_symmetry.space_group_name_H-M   'P 1'
#
loop_
_entity.id
_entity.type
_entity.pdbx_description
1 polymer ?
#
loop_
_entity_poly.entity_id
_entity_poly.type
_entity_poly.pdbx_seq_one_letter_code
_entity_poly.pdbx_strand_id
1 'polypeptide(L)'
;MSDNKKNTPKFSFNSFWIYIPIAILFIGLTFFNSGNMGSSDISKNEFSEILNENDIERILVVNKSFAEIYIKDEAVKKERHKKIMSNPFHRKGAPLYTYNFGDLQNFEKNLQESR
;
A
#
# COMPACT_ATOMS: atom_id res chain seq x y z
N MET A 1 36.13 0.64 -51.98
CA MET A 1 35.84 0.27 -50.59
C MET A 1 35.22 1.47 -49.90
N SER A 2 34.06 1.32 -49.24
CA SER A 2 33.41 2.41 -48.49
C SER A 2 33.47 2.08 -47.00
N ASP A 3 34.23 2.88 -46.25
CA ASP A 3 34.35 2.75 -44.80
C ASP A 3 33.08 3.26 -44.12
N ASN A 4 32.29 2.33 -43.59
CA ASN A 4 31.14 2.61 -42.75
C ASN A 4 31.62 3.05 -41.36
N LYS A 5 31.79 4.36 -41.17
CA LYS A 5 32.11 4.95 -39.86
C LYS A 5 30.86 4.86 -38.97
N LYS A 6 30.79 3.81 -38.17
CA LYS A 6 29.72 3.60 -37.18
C LYS A 6 29.83 4.67 -36.09
N ASN A 7 29.06 5.75 -36.23
CA ASN A 7 28.90 6.80 -35.22
C ASN A 7 28.18 6.23 -34.01
N THR A 8 28.92 5.53 -33.15
CA THR A 8 28.44 5.15 -31.84
C THR A 8 28.58 6.35 -30.91
N PRO A 9 27.50 6.82 -30.26
CA PRO A 9 27.60 7.93 -29.33
C PRO A 9 28.52 7.51 -28.18
N LYS A 10 29.68 8.15 -28.08
CA LYS A 10 30.59 7.97 -26.94
C LYS A 10 29.92 8.58 -25.72
N PHE A 11 29.42 7.71 -24.85
CA PHE A 11 28.91 8.11 -23.56
C PHE A 11 30.04 8.68 -22.72
N SER A 12 29.99 9.97 -22.40
CA SER A 12 30.93 10.57 -21.46
C SER A 12 30.32 10.51 -20.06
N PHE A 13 30.93 9.72 -19.19
CA PHE A 13 30.60 9.71 -17.76
C PHE A 13 31.18 10.96 -17.13
N ASN A 14 30.45 12.06 -17.19
CA ASN A 14 30.74 13.24 -16.40
C ASN A 14 30.32 13.01 -14.93
N SER A 15 30.79 13.87 -14.03
CA SER A 15 30.44 13.78 -12.60
C SER A 15 28.94 13.93 -12.33
N PHE A 16 28.12 14.39 -13.29
CA PHE A 16 26.67 14.46 -13.10
C PHE A 16 25.98 13.08 -13.12
N TRP A 17 26.65 12.03 -13.63
CA TRP A 17 26.12 10.66 -13.58
C TRP A 17 25.91 10.15 -12.15
N ILE A 18 26.64 10.68 -11.15
CA ILE A 18 26.46 10.28 -9.76
C ILE A 18 25.11 10.72 -9.18
N TYR A 19 24.47 11.74 -9.75
CA TYR A 19 23.16 12.20 -9.29
C TYR A 19 22.03 11.21 -9.64
N ILE A 20 22.20 10.38 -10.67
CA ILE A 20 21.21 9.38 -11.07
C ILE A 20 20.98 8.32 -9.97
N PRO A 21 22.00 7.60 -9.48
CA PRO A 21 21.80 6.64 -8.40
C PRO A 21 21.35 7.33 -7.09
N ILE A 22 21.77 8.56 -6.82
CA ILE A 22 21.31 9.34 -5.67
C ILE A 22 19.79 9.64 -5.80
N ALA A 23 19.33 10.06 -6.98
CA ALA A 23 17.91 10.30 -7.23
C ALA A 23 17.08 9.01 -7.11
N ILE A 24 17.57 7.89 -7.66
CA ILE A 24 16.93 6.57 -7.51
C ILE A 24 16.88 6.15 -6.04
N LEU A 25 17.91 6.43 -5.25
CA LEU A 25 17.92 6.15 -3.82
C LEU A 25 16.83 6.94 -3.10
N PHE A 26 16.72 8.25 -3.35
CA PHE A 26 15.65 9.06 -2.75
C PHE A 26 14.25 8.60 -3.17
N ILE A 27 14.05 8.31 -4.46
CA ILE A 27 12.78 7.75 -4.95
C ILE A 27 12.50 6.42 -4.23
N GLY A 28 13.48 5.52 -4.16
CA GLY A 28 13.38 4.28 -3.40
C GLY A 28 12.93 4.53 -1.96
N LEU A 29 13.59 5.45 -1.24
CA LEU A 29 13.22 5.80 0.14
C LEU A 29 11.79 6.33 0.26
N THR A 30 11.29 7.11 -0.70
CA THR A 30 9.89 7.57 -0.69
C THR A 30 8.88 6.42 -0.84
N PHE A 31 9.13 5.50 -1.77
CA PHE A 31 8.31 4.29 -1.96
C PHE A 31 8.42 3.31 -0.77
N PHE A 32 9.58 3.22 -0.12
CA PHE A 32 9.75 2.37 1.07
C PHE A 32 8.99 2.88 2.30
N ASN A 33 8.71 4.19 2.35
CA ASN A 33 8.02 4.86 3.47
C ASN A 33 6.50 4.99 3.24
N SER A 34 5.97 4.65 2.06
CA SER A 34 4.52 4.56 1.86
C SER A 34 3.98 3.29 2.51
N GLY A 35 3.60 3.39 3.80
CA GLY A 35 3.06 2.28 4.60
C GLY A 35 1.82 1.59 4.04
N ASN A 36 1.14 2.20 3.06
CA ASN A 36 -0.07 1.68 2.42
C ASN A 36 0.16 0.80 1.18
N MET A 37 1.40 0.62 0.70
CA MET A 37 1.63 -0.10 -0.57
C MET A 37 1.27 -1.60 -0.49
N GLY A 38 1.16 -2.14 0.73
CA GLY A 38 0.75 -3.51 1.02
C GLY A 38 -0.73 -3.69 1.38
N SER A 39 -1.52 -2.61 1.37
CA SER A 39 -2.92 -2.59 1.81
C SER A 39 -3.85 -2.35 0.62
N SER A 40 -5.04 -2.96 0.65
CA SER A 40 -6.06 -2.72 -0.39
C SER A 40 -7.07 -1.68 0.10
N ASP A 41 -7.36 -0.69 -0.74
CA ASP A 41 -8.51 0.19 -0.51
C ASP A 41 -9.79 -0.62 -0.70
N ILE A 42 -10.77 -0.42 0.19
CA ILE A 42 -12.06 -1.11 0.18
C ILE A 42 -13.24 -0.15 0.22
N SER A 43 -14.36 -0.60 -0.32
CA SER A 43 -15.65 0.08 -0.24
C SER A 43 -16.32 -0.09 1.12
N LYS A 44 -17.40 0.70 1.35
CA LYS A 44 -18.24 0.56 2.55
C LYS A 44 -18.83 -0.86 2.67
N ASN A 45 -19.27 -1.45 1.56
CA ASN A 45 -19.91 -2.76 1.57
C ASN A 45 -18.90 -3.84 1.98
N GLU A 46 -17.71 -3.82 1.39
CA GLU A 46 -16.63 -4.75 1.76
C GLU A 46 -16.21 -4.56 3.22
N PHE A 47 -16.12 -3.31 3.69
CA PHE A 47 -15.87 -3.04 5.10
C PHE A 47 -16.94 -3.66 6.01
N SER A 48 -18.22 -3.46 5.69
CA SER A 48 -19.33 -4.08 6.42
C SER A 48 -19.26 -5.61 6.42
N GLU A 49 -18.89 -6.24 5.30
CA GLU A 49 -18.73 -7.70 5.22
C GLU A 49 -17.59 -8.19 6.13
N ILE A 50 -16.42 -7.54 6.09
CA ILE A 50 -15.28 -7.91 6.94
C ILE A 50 -15.62 -7.72 8.43
N LEU A 51 -16.34 -6.62 8.74
CA LEU A 51 -16.81 -6.33 10.09
C LEU A 51 -17.78 -7.41 10.59
N ASN A 52 -18.77 -7.79 9.78
CA ASN A 52 -19.77 -8.80 10.10
C ASN A 52 -19.18 -10.20 10.25
N GLU A 53 -18.13 -10.51 9.48
CA GLU A 53 -17.40 -11.79 9.60
C GLU A 53 -16.51 -11.87 10.85
N ASN A 54 -16.41 -10.79 11.63
CA ASN A 54 -15.56 -10.70 12.81
C ASN A 54 -14.09 -11.02 12.52
N ASP A 55 -13.61 -10.63 11.33
CA ASP A 55 -12.23 -10.86 10.89
C ASP A 55 -11.25 -9.78 11.34
N ILE A 56 -11.79 -8.66 11.84
CA ILE A 56 -11.03 -7.48 12.23
C ILE A 56 -10.43 -7.68 13.62
N GLU A 57 -9.12 -7.52 13.74
CA GLU A 57 -8.41 -7.48 15.02
C GLU A 57 -8.53 -6.10 15.66
N ARG A 58 -8.24 -5.06 14.88
CA ARG A 58 -8.32 -3.66 15.31
C ARG A 58 -8.49 -2.72 14.13
N ILE A 59 -9.04 -1.55 14.41
CA ILE A 59 -9.20 -0.46 13.45
C ILE A 59 -8.43 0.75 13.97
N LEU A 60 -7.56 1.32 13.15
CA LEU A 60 -6.83 2.55 13.47
C LEU A 60 -7.34 3.68 12.58
N VAL A 61 -7.93 4.70 13.20
CA VAL A 61 -8.36 5.92 12.49
C VAL A 61 -7.18 6.85 12.30
N VAL A 62 -6.89 7.23 11.06
CA VAL A 62 -5.78 8.11 10.71
C VAL A 62 -6.31 9.42 10.13
N ASN A 63 -5.86 10.54 10.72
CA ASN A 63 -6.18 11.90 10.31
C ASN A 63 -7.70 12.20 10.15
N LYS A 64 -8.57 11.41 10.79
CA LYS A 64 -10.03 11.50 10.66
C LYS A 64 -10.52 11.39 9.20
N SER A 65 -9.73 10.79 8.30
CA SER A 65 -10.05 10.68 6.88
C SER A 65 -10.19 9.22 6.44
N PHE A 66 -9.41 8.32 7.00
CA PHE A 66 -9.47 6.90 6.66
C PHE A 66 -9.17 6.01 7.87
N ALA A 67 -9.60 4.76 7.77
CA ALA A 67 -9.37 3.73 8.75
C ALA A 67 -8.44 2.65 8.17
N GLU A 68 -7.36 2.37 8.88
CA GLU A 68 -6.52 1.19 8.64
C GLU A 68 -7.10 -0.01 9.38
N ILE A 69 -7.32 -1.10 8.66
CA ILE A 69 -7.98 -2.30 9.17
C ILE A 69 -6.96 -3.43 9.26
N TYR A 70 -6.77 -3.91 10.49
CA TYR A 70 -5.89 -5.02 10.81
C TYR A 70 -6.75 -6.27 10.94
N ILE A 71 -6.34 -7.34 10.25
CA ILE A 71 -7.08 -8.61 10.19
C ILE A 71 -6.43 -9.61 11.14
N LYS A 72 -7.26 -10.36 11.88
CA LYS A 72 -6.78 -11.39 12.81
C LYS A 72 -5.93 -12.42 12.09
N ASP A 73 -4.87 -12.90 12.74
CA ASP A 73 -3.96 -13.93 12.20
C ASP A 73 -4.69 -15.20 11.73
N GLU A 74 -5.79 -15.57 12.39
CA GLU A 74 -6.63 -16.71 11.99
C GLU A 74 -7.43 -16.45 10.71
N ALA A 75 -7.93 -15.22 10.55
CA ALA A 75 -8.73 -14.80 9.41
C ALA A 75 -7.88 -14.61 8.16
N VAL A 76 -6.61 -14.22 8.27
CA VAL A 76 -5.66 -14.07 7.14
C VAL A 76 -5.62 -15.31 6.22
N LYS A 77 -5.91 -16.50 6.75
CA LYS A 77 -5.92 -17.76 6.00
C LYS A 77 -7.15 -17.92 5.09
N LYS A 78 -8.19 -17.10 5.26
CA LYS A 78 -9.37 -17.08 4.38
C LYS A 78 -8.96 -16.61 2.98
N GLU A 79 -9.63 -17.14 1.97
CA GLU A 79 -9.31 -16.88 0.55
C GLU A 79 -9.34 -15.38 0.21
N ARG A 80 -10.30 -14.64 0.78
CA ARG A 80 -10.45 -13.19 0.59
C ARG A 80 -9.22 -12.38 1.01
N HIS A 81 -8.52 -12.80 2.06
CA HIS A 81 -7.39 -12.09 2.65
C HIS A 81 -6.05 -12.56 2.06
N LYS A 82 -5.97 -13.84 1.65
CA LYS A 82 -4.77 -14.47 1.10
C LYS A 82 -4.18 -13.72 -0.10
N LYS A 83 -5.02 -13.23 -1.01
CA LYS A 83 -4.53 -12.51 -2.22
C LYS A 83 -3.73 -11.26 -1.83
N ILE A 84 -4.22 -10.49 -0.88
CA ILE A 84 -3.56 -9.26 -0.43
C ILE A 84 -2.35 -9.59 0.44
N MET A 85 -2.45 -10.62 1.27
CA MET A 85 -1.32 -11.12 2.08
C MET A 85 -0.15 -11.61 1.23
N SER A 86 -0.42 -12.13 0.02
CA SER A 86 0.62 -12.57 -0.93
C SER A 86 1.29 -11.43 -1.71
N ASN A 87 0.85 -10.17 -1.53
CA ASN A 87 1.45 -9.03 -2.19
C ASN A 87 2.91 -8.86 -1.71
N PRO A 88 3.91 -8.76 -2.61
CA PRO A 88 5.32 -8.57 -2.23
C PRO A 88 5.61 -7.33 -1.38
N PHE A 89 4.70 -6.34 -1.41
CA PHE A 89 4.79 -5.12 -0.63
C PHE A 89 4.10 -5.20 0.74
N HIS A 90 3.37 -6.29 1.03
CA HIS A 90 2.77 -6.50 2.33
C HIS A 90 3.83 -6.84 3.38
N ARG A 91 3.72 -6.24 4.57
CA ARG A 91 4.62 -6.48 5.71
C ARG A 91 3.82 -7.01 6.88
N LYS A 92 4.38 -7.96 7.62
CA LYS A 92 3.75 -8.47 8.84
C LYS A 92 3.49 -7.32 9.81
N GLY A 93 2.26 -7.24 10.33
CA GLY A 93 1.83 -6.16 11.22
C GLY A 93 1.44 -4.86 10.51
N ALA A 94 1.41 -4.83 9.18
CA ALA A 94 0.79 -3.75 8.40
C ALA A 94 -0.72 -3.99 8.25
N PRO A 95 -1.52 -2.93 8.04
CA PRO A 95 -2.95 -3.09 7.77
C PRO A 95 -3.16 -3.84 6.45
N LEU A 96 -4.19 -4.69 6.41
CA LEU A 96 -4.53 -5.42 5.18
C LEU A 96 -5.44 -4.58 4.29
N TYR A 97 -6.26 -3.73 4.90
CA TYR A 97 -7.19 -2.86 4.18
C TYR A 97 -7.15 -1.43 4.69
N THR A 98 -7.52 -0.52 3.79
CA THR A 98 -7.76 0.88 4.08
C THR A 98 -9.19 1.22 3.66
N TYR A 99 -9.96 1.84 4.56
CA TYR A 99 -11.32 2.28 4.28
C TYR A 99 -11.42 3.79 4.43
N ASN A 100 -11.67 4.49 3.32
CA ASN A 100 -11.99 5.91 3.33
C ASN A 100 -13.46 6.11 3.69
N PHE A 101 -13.72 6.47 4.94
CA PHE A 101 -15.07 6.63 5.47
C PHE A 101 -15.66 8.03 5.25
N GLY A 102 -14.87 8.98 4.74
CA GLY A 102 -15.27 10.36 4.55
C GLY A 102 -15.41 11.13 5.88
N ASP A 103 -16.54 10.95 6.57
CA ASP A 103 -16.84 11.64 7.83
C ASP A 103 -16.71 10.72 9.05
N LEU A 104 -15.97 11.17 10.06
CA LEU A 104 -15.67 10.38 11.26
C LEU A 104 -16.91 10.09 12.12
N GLN A 105 -17.84 11.03 12.24
CA GLN A 105 -19.04 10.81 13.06
C GLN A 105 -19.92 9.72 12.47
N ASN A 106 -20.10 9.74 11.15
CA ASN A 106 -20.82 8.68 10.45
C ASN A 106 -20.13 7.32 10.59
N PHE A 107 -18.79 7.30 10.55
CA PHE A 107 -18.02 6.08 10.75
C PHE A 107 -18.23 5.47 12.15
N GLU A 108 -18.08 6.29 13.20
CA GLU A 108 -18.28 5.87 14.59
C GLU A 108 -19.71 5.39 14.83
N LYS A 109 -20.70 6.08 14.26
CA LYS A 109 -22.11 5.66 14.33
C LYS A 109 -22.32 4.30 13.67
N ASN A 110 -21.81 4.09 12.46
CA ASN A 110 -21.94 2.79 11.75
C ASN A 110 -21.30 1.64 12.56
N LEU A 111 -20.16 1.90 13.21
CA LEU A 111 -19.51 0.92 14.08
C LEU A 111 -20.34 0.58 15.32
N GLN A 112 -21.01 1.57 15.92
CA GLN A 112 -21.88 1.36 17.07
C GLN A 112 -23.15 0.58 16.70
N GLU A 113 -23.75 0.85 15.53
CA GLU A 113 -24.94 0.14 15.05
C GLU A 113 -24.65 -1.32 14.67
N SER A 114 -23.41 -1.64 14.30
CA SER A 114 -22.99 -3.00 13.91
C SER A 114 -22.53 -3.86 15.08
N ARG A 115 -22.54 -3.35 16.31
CA ARG A 115 -22.04 -4.01 17.52
C ARG A 115 -23.18 -4.59 18.35
#